data_AF-A0A0F7ZF00-F1
#
_entry.id   AF-A0A0F7ZF00-F1
#
_cell.length_a   1.000
_cell.length_b   1.000
_cell.length_c   1.000
_cell.angle_alpha   90.00
_cell.angle_beta   90.00
_cell.angle_gamma   90.00
#
_symmetry.space_group_name_H-M   'P 1'
#
loop_
_entity.id
_entity.type
_entity.pdbx_description
1 polymer ?
#
loop_
_entity_poly.entity_id
_entity_poly.type
_entity_poly.pdbx_seq_one_letter_code
_entity_poly.pdbx_strand_id
1 'polypeptide(L)'
;MPRAIVTDRELALINALDSFLELAAVLHLLCRWHINKNVFSKTKPFFPKPTKEGNYVVRAPAFTAFLNDWASLVNAPEESVFWSRLQAFKTSSHPPAAVAYAVKTWLDPWKEKFVSCFIDRHRHFGHTTTSIIEGMHSVMKKFLWSSSGDLTTVFQRLRTFWC
;
A
#
# COMPACT_ATOMS: atom_id res chain seq x y z
N MET A 1 -17.00 1.61 18.65
CA MET A 1 -16.45 0.72 17.61
C MET A 1 -15.56 1.53 16.67
N PRO A 2 -14.43 0.97 16.17
CA PRO A 2 -13.58 1.66 15.19
C PRO A 2 -14.40 1.99 13.94
N ARG A 3 -14.24 3.22 13.42
CA ARG A 3 -15.00 3.70 12.25
C ARG A 3 -14.35 3.31 10.92
N ALA A 4 -13.07 2.93 10.95
CA ALA A 4 -12.36 2.39 9.81
C ALA A 4 -11.24 1.45 10.30
N ILE A 5 -10.93 0.43 9.49
CA ILE A 5 -9.80 -0.47 9.66
C ILE A 5 -8.92 -0.31 8.42
N VAL A 6 -7.61 -0.12 8.61
CA VAL A 6 -6.64 -0.04 7.52
C VAL A 6 -5.68 -1.20 7.65
N THR A 7 -5.59 -2.06 6.64
CA THR A 7 -4.69 -3.23 6.66
C THR A 7 -3.85 -3.33 5.39
N ASP A 8 -2.88 -4.24 5.42
CA ASP A 8 -2.18 -4.67 4.22
C ASP A 8 -3.06 -5.58 3.38
N ARG A 9 -2.66 -5.86 2.13
CA ARG A 9 -3.36 -6.83 1.29
C ARG A 9 -3.05 -8.26 1.74
N GLU A 10 -3.62 -8.66 2.87
CA GLU A 10 -3.56 -10.01 3.44
C GLU A 10 -4.93 -10.68 3.30
N LEU A 11 -5.03 -11.69 2.43
CA LEU A 11 -6.33 -12.23 2.00
C LEU A 11 -7.05 -13.00 3.12
N ALA A 12 -6.31 -13.70 3.99
CA ALA A 12 -6.93 -14.43 5.09
C ALA A 12 -7.57 -13.48 6.11
N LEU A 13 -6.90 -12.36 6.40
CA LEU A 13 -7.40 -11.29 7.26
C LEU A 13 -8.62 -10.61 6.64
N ILE A 14 -8.58 -10.30 5.33
CA ILE A 14 -9.72 -9.69 4.64
C ILE A 14 -10.94 -10.61 4.72
N ASN A 15 -10.77 -11.89 4.39
CA ASN A 15 -11.85 -12.87 4.46
C ASN A 15 -12.37 -13.05 5.90
N ALA A 16 -11.49 -13.02 6.90
CA ALA A 16 -11.89 -13.06 8.29
C ALA A 16 -12.72 -11.83 8.68
N LEU A 17 -12.27 -10.62 8.33
CA LEU A 17 -13.02 -9.39 8.58
C LEU A 17 -14.42 -9.42 7.96
N ASP A 18 -14.54 -9.94 6.74
CA ASP A 18 -15.82 -10.06 6.04
C ASP A 18 -16.73 -11.14 6.65
N SER A 19 -16.17 -12.13 7.36
CA SER A 19 -16.94 -13.21 8.01
C SER A 19 -17.58 -12.82 9.34
N PHE A 20 -17.10 -11.76 10.00
CA PHE A 20 -17.65 -11.27 11.26
C PHE A 20 -18.63 -10.12 11.00
N LEU A 21 -19.93 -10.35 11.24
CA LEU A 21 -20.99 -9.38 10.95
C LEU A 21 -20.76 -8.01 11.61
N GLU A 22 -20.19 -7.99 12.82
CA GLU A 22 -19.89 -6.76 13.55
C GLU A 22 -18.77 -5.93 12.91
N LEU A 23 -17.87 -6.58 12.17
CA LEU A 23 -16.75 -5.96 11.46
C LEU A 23 -17.06 -5.70 9.99
N ALA A 24 -18.00 -6.44 9.39
CA ALA A 24 -18.49 -6.21 8.03
C ALA A 24 -19.11 -4.81 7.85
N ALA A 25 -19.68 -4.24 8.93
CA ALA A 25 -20.20 -2.87 8.94
C ALA A 25 -19.10 -1.79 9.08
N VAL A 26 -17.85 -2.17 9.36
CA VAL A 26 -16.72 -1.24 9.52
C VAL A 26 -16.05 -1.01 8.16
N LEU A 27 -15.76 0.26 7.84
CA LEU A 27 -15.05 0.60 6.61
C LEU A 27 -13.65 -0.02 6.61
N HIS A 28 -13.43 -1.01 5.74
CA HIS A 28 -12.13 -1.63 5.57
C HIS A 28 -11.38 -1.07 4.34
N LEU A 29 -10.26 -0.38 4.60
CA LEU A 29 -9.37 0.22 3.61
C LEU A 29 -8.04 -0.53 3.53
N LEU A 30 -7.39 -0.47 2.38
CA LEU A 30 -6.02 -0.98 2.22
C LEU A 30 -5.00 0.14 2.39
N CYS A 31 -3.86 -0.20 3.01
CA CYS A 31 -2.77 0.73 3.24
C CYS A 31 -2.12 1.18 1.92
N ARG A 32 -2.30 2.46 1.57
CA ARG A 32 -1.73 3.05 0.36
C ARG A 32 -0.20 2.95 0.31
N TRP A 33 0.47 3.01 1.46
CA TRP A 33 1.93 2.94 1.52
C TRP A 33 2.45 1.58 1.04
N HIS A 34 1.90 0.48 1.57
CA HIS A 34 2.28 -0.86 1.14
C HIS A 34 1.91 -1.14 -0.31
N ILE A 35 0.74 -0.66 -0.77
CA ILE A 35 0.35 -0.72 -2.18
C ILE A 35 1.42 -0.04 -3.05
N ASN A 36 1.75 1.22 -2.76
CA ASN A 36 2.71 1.99 -3.54
C ASN A 36 4.10 1.36 -3.52
N LYS A 37 4.53 0.80 -2.39
CA LYS A 37 5.80 0.06 -2.27
C LYS A 37 5.81 -1.22 -3.10
N ASN A 38 4.68 -1.93 -3.13
CA ASN A 38 4.53 -3.14 -3.95
C ASN A 38 4.47 -2.81 -5.43
N VAL A 39 3.74 -1.78 -5.84
CA VAL A 39 3.73 -1.28 -7.22
C VAL A 39 5.14 -0.88 -7.63
N PHE A 40 5.81 -0.06 -6.84
CA PHE A 40 7.19 0.35 -7.10
C PHE A 40 8.13 -0.86 -7.28
N SER A 41 8.16 -1.78 -6.33
CA SER A 41 9.13 -2.89 -6.34
C SER A 41 8.87 -3.91 -7.45
N LYS A 42 7.60 -4.21 -7.74
CA LYS A 42 7.21 -5.22 -8.73
C LYS A 42 7.20 -4.70 -10.15
N THR A 43 7.02 -3.40 -10.37
CA THR A 43 7.07 -2.84 -11.73
C THR A 43 8.45 -2.34 -12.12
N LYS A 44 9.30 -1.95 -11.16
CA LYS A 44 10.69 -1.50 -11.41
C LYS A 44 11.49 -2.38 -12.39
N PRO A 45 11.44 -3.73 -12.33
CA PRO A 45 12.19 -4.58 -13.24
C PRO A 45 11.81 -4.46 -14.73
N PHE A 46 10.61 -3.92 -15.04
CA PHE A 46 10.15 -3.73 -16.41
C PHE A 46 10.66 -2.43 -17.05
N PHE A 47 11.34 -1.59 -16.28
CA PHE A 47 11.87 -0.31 -16.75
C PHE A 47 13.40 -0.33 -16.80
N PRO A 48 14.03 0.61 -17.54
CA PRO A 48 15.47 0.76 -17.54
C PRO A 48 16.05 0.90 -16.13
N LYS A 49 17.23 0.32 -15.93
CA LYS A 49 17.93 0.39 -14.64
C LYS A 49 18.24 1.86 -14.30
N PRO A 50 18.20 2.22 -13.01
CA PRO A 50 18.59 3.55 -12.60
C PRO A 50 20.08 3.80 -12.93
N THR A 51 20.38 5.03 -13.31
CA THR A 51 21.74 5.51 -13.59
C THR A 51 22.35 6.10 -12.33
N LYS A 52 23.68 6.24 -12.31
CA LYS A 52 24.38 6.99 -11.26
C LYS A 52 24.84 8.31 -11.86
N GLU A 53 24.48 9.40 -11.20
CA GLU A 53 24.97 10.74 -11.48
C GLU A 53 25.70 11.23 -10.23
N GLY A 54 27.03 11.12 -10.25
CA GLY A 54 27.86 11.33 -9.06
C GLY A 54 27.47 10.37 -7.92
N ASN A 55 27.12 10.94 -6.76
CA ASN A 55 26.70 10.19 -5.58
C ASN A 55 25.20 9.85 -5.56
N TYR A 56 24.43 10.27 -6.58
CA TYR A 56 22.98 10.10 -6.62
C TYR A 56 22.58 8.97 -7.58
N VAL A 57 21.63 8.15 -7.14
CA VAL A 57 20.98 7.14 -7.99
C VAL A 57 19.75 7.78 -8.62
N VAL A 58 19.79 7.98 -9.94
CA VAL A 58 18.73 8.63 -10.71
C VAL A 58 17.84 7.57 -11.35
N ARG A 59 16.54 7.71 -11.15
CA ARG A 59 15.54 6.82 -11.73
C ARG A 59 15.33 7.15 -13.20
N ALA A 60 15.17 6.12 -14.03
CA ALA A 60 14.81 6.29 -15.44
C ALA A 60 13.55 7.17 -15.60
N PRO A 61 13.56 8.19 -16.49
CA PRO A 61 12.42 9.07 -16.70
C PRO A 61 11.10 8.33 -17.01
N ALA A 62 11.18 7.25 -17.81
CA ALA A 62 10.02 6.41 -18.10
C ALA A 62 9.40 5.77 -16.84
N PHE A 63 10.23 5.33 -15.88
CA PHE A 63 9.71 4.75 -14.64
C PHE A 63 9.13 5.84 -13.73
N THR A 64 9.72 7.03 -13.71
CA THR A 64 9.15 8.19 -13.00
C THR A 64 7.79 8.58 -13.59
N ALA A 65 7.64 8.62 -14.92
CA ALA A 65 6.37 8.90 -15.59
C ALA A 65 5.31 7.86 -15.21
N PHE A 66 5.64 6.56 -15.25
CA PHE A 66 4.73 5.50 -14.81
C PHE A 66 4.23 5.70 -13.37
N LEU A 67 5.13 6.05 -12.44
CA LEU A 67 4.77 6.26 -11.04
C LEU A 67 3.92 7.52 -10.83
N ASN A 68 4.15 8.56 -11.63
CA ASN A 68 3.33 9.76 -11.62
C ASN A 68 1.92 9.48 -12.13
N ASP A 69 1.78 8.71 -13.21
CA ASP A 69 0.46 8.30 -13.73
C ASP A 69 -0.28 7.40 -12.74
N TRP A 70 0.43 6.46 -12.11
CA TRP A 70 -0.10 5.65 -11.02
C TRP A 70 -0.56 6.53 -9.84
N ALA A 71 0.25 7.48 -9.39
CA ALA A 71 -0.12 8.38 -8.31
C ALA A 71 -1.33 9.25 -8.69
N SER A 72 -1.39 9.73 -9.93
CA SER A 72 -2.53 10.48 -10.47
C SER A 72 -3.81 9.64 -10.48
N LEU A 73 -3.73 8.36 -10.83
CA LEU A 73 -4.86 7.43 -10.74
C LEU A 73 -5.37 7.25 -9.31
N VAL A 74 -4.46 6.96 -8.38
CA VAL A 74 -4.82 6.68 -6.98
C VAL A 74 -5.43 7.89 -6.29
N ASN A 75 -4.96 9.09 -6.64
CA ASN A 75 -5.44 10.36 -6.10
C ASN A 75 -6.50 11.03 -6.99
N ALA A 76 -7.20 10.27 -7.84
CA ALA A 76 -8.31 10.83 -8.61
C ALA A 76 -9.40 11.35 -7.66
N PRO A 77 -9.82 12.62 -7.79
CA PRO A 77 -10.83 13.23 -6.90
C PRO A 77 -12.25 12.76 -7.24
N GLU A 78 -12.49 12.39 -8.49
CA GLU A 78 -13.80 11.98 -9.01
C GLU A 78 -13.69 10.65 -9.76
N GLU A 79 -14.81 9.91 -9.81
CA GLU A 79 -14.88 8.66 -10.57
C GLU A 79 -14.69 8.89 -12.07
N SER A 80 -15.30 9.93 -12.65
CA SER A 80 -15.13 10.31 -14.06
C SER A 80 -13.66 10.47 -14.45
N VAL A 81 -12.91 11.20 -13.60
CA VAL A 81 -11.48 11.44 -13.73
C VAL A 81 -10.68 10.14 -13.56
N PHE A 82 -11.05 9.30 -12.61
CA PHE A 82 -10.43 7.99 -12.42
C PHE A 82 -10.55 7.11 -13.67
N TRP A 83 -11.76 6.97 -14.22
CA TRP A 83 -12.00 6.14 -15.39
C TRP A 83 -11.26 6.65 -16.64
N SER A 84 -11.25 7.98 -16.85
CA SER A 84 -10.48 8.62 -17.92
C SER A 84 -8.97 8.35 -17.79
N ARG A 85 -8.41 8.58 -16.59
CA ARG A 85 -6.99 8.28 -16.31
C ARG A 85 -6.69 6.79 -16.46
N LEU A 86 -7.61 5.91 -16.08
CA LEU A 86 -7.42 4.46 -16.17
C LEU A 86 -7.34 4.01 -17.62
N GLN A 87 -8.20 4.56 -18.47
CA GLN A 87 -8.13 4.33 -19.90
C GLN A 87 -6.80 4.81 -20.47
N ALA A 88 -6.40 6.05 -20.18
CA ALA A 88 -5.11 6.60 -20.63
C ALA A 88 -3.92 5.76 -20.16
N PHE A 89 -3.95 5.27 -18.91
CA PHE A 89 -2.91 4.42 -18.34
C PHE A 89 -2.86 3.02 -18.97
N LYS A 90 -4.01 2.47 -19.37
CA LYS A 90 -4.10 1.18 -20.10
C LYS A 90 -3.59 1.30 -21.54
N THR A 91 -3.77 2.45 -22.18
CA THR A 91 -3.35 2.71 -23.57
C THR A 91 -1.99 3.43 -23.66
N SER A 92 -1.29 3.61 -22.55
CA SER A 92 -0.01 4.33 -22.54
C SER A 92 1.11 3.51 -23.17
N SER A 93 2.24 4.17 -23.43
CA SER A 93 3.47 3.53 -23.90
C SER A 93 4.28 2.85 -22.79
N HIS A 94 3.73 2.75 -21.57
CA HIS A 94 4.40 2.05 -20.47
C HIS A 94 4.53 0.55 -20.77
N PRO A 95 5.53 -0.13 -20.20
CA PRO A 95 5.68 -1.58 -20.33
C PRO A 95 4.36 -2.32 -20.03
N PRO A 96 3.82 -3.13 -20.95
CA PRO A 96 2.52 -3.79 -20.77
C PRO A 96 2.45 -4.66 -19.51
N ALA A 97 3.56 -5.30 -19.13
CA ALA A 97 3.65 -6.11 -17.92
C ALA A 97 3.50 -5.26 -16.63
N ALA A 98 4.04 -4.04 -16.62
CA ALA A 98 3.92 -3.12 -15.48
C ALA A 98 2.47 -2.62 -15.32
N VAL A 99 1.84 -2.24 -16.44
CA VAL A 99 0.43 -1.83 -16.48
C VAL A 99 -0.48 -2.97 -16.07
N ALA A 100 -0.28 -4.17 -16.65
CA ALA A 100 -1.06 -5.35 -16.32
C ALA A 100 -0.94 -5.73 -14.83
N TYR A 101 0.25 -5.64 -14.25
CA TYR A 101 0.44 -5.86 -12.82
C TYR A 101 -0.35 -4.85 -11.99
N ALA A 102 -0.23 -3.55 -12.28
CA ALA A 102 -0.92 -2.50 -11.53
C ALA A 102 -2.45 -2.64 -11.62
N VAL A 103 -2.98 -2.91 -12.82
CA VAL A 103 -4.43 -3.04 -13.07
C VAL A 103 -4.96 -4.33 -12.44
N LYS A 104 -4.45 -5.50 -12.85
CA LYS A 104 -5.02 -6.79 -12.46
C LYS A 104 -4.81 -7.13 -10.98
N THR A 105 -3.71 -6.67 -10.39
CA THR A 105 -3.38 -6.99 -9.00
C THR A 105 -4.03 -6.03 -8.01
N TRP A 106 -4.17 -4.75 -8.38
CA TRP A 106 -4.59 -3.69 -7.45
C TRP A 106 -5.91 -3.04 -7.83
N LEU A 107 -6.06 -2.55 -9.06
CA LEU A 107 -7.23 -1.76 -9.42
C LEU A 107 -8.48 -2.61 -9.62
N ASP A 108 -8.38 -3.71 -10.35
CA ASP A 108 -9.53 -4.58 -10.63
C ASP A 108 -10.19 -5.09 -9.33
N PRO A 109 -9.44 -5.73 -8.39
CA PRO A 109 -10.00 -6.23 -7.14
C PRO A 109 -10.16 -5.19 -6.02
N TRP A 110 -9.33 -4.14 -5.96
CA TRP A 110 -9.21 -3.35 -4.72
C TRP A 110 -9.39 -1.84 -4.86
N LYS A 111 -9.68 -1.29 -6.05
CA LYS A 111 -9.80 0.18 -6.25
C LYS A 111 -10.68 0.87 -5.20
N GLU A 112 -11.78 0.24 -4.80
CA GLU A 112 -12.74 0.76 -3.82
C GLU A 112 -12.19 0.86 -2.39
N LYS A 113 -11.07 0.19 -2.09
CA LYS A 113 -10.45 0.19 -0.76
C LYS A 113 -9.27 1.15 -0.63
N PHE A 114 -8.81 1.81 -1.70
CA PHE A 114 -7.67 2.72 -1.60
C PHE A 114 -7.66 3.91 -2.56
N VAL A 115 -8.46 3.96 -3.62
CA VAL A 115 -8.47 5.10 -4.55
C VAL A 115 -9.37 6.22 -3.99
N SER A 116 -8.89 7.46 -4.05
CA SER A 116 -9.51 8.62 -3.36
C SER A 116 -10.98 8.81 -3.68
N CYS A 117 -11.37 8.88 -4.95
CA CYS A 117 -12.77 9.10 -5.33
C CYS A 117 -13.75 8.03 -4.79
N PHE A 118 -13.28 6.82 -4.47
CA PHE A 118 -14.11 5.77 -3.90
C PHE A 118 -14.11 5.80 -2.36
N ILE A 119 -12.97 6.12 -1.72
CA ILE A 119 -12.85 6.09 -0.26
C ILE A 119 -13.26 7.42 0.40
N ASP A 120 -13.05 8.54 -0.28
CA ASP A 120 -13.29 9.91 0.23
C ASP A 120 -14.80 10.21 0.42
N ARG A 121 -15.66 9.27 -0.02
CA ARG A 121 -17.10 9.23 0.31
C ARG A 121 -17.36 8.99 1.80
N HIS A 122 -16.38 8.42 2.49
CA HIS A 122 -16.46 8.11 3.91
C HIS A 122 -15.52 9.03 4.70
N ARG A 123 -15.93 9.45 5.90
CA ARG A 123 -15.13 10.35 6.74
C ARG A 123 -13.97 9.58 7.41
N HIS A 124 -12.89 9.32 6.66
CA HIS A 124 -11.70 8.58 7.13
C HIS A 124 -10.61 9.47 7.76
N PHE A 125 -10.85 10.79 7.93
CA PHE A 125 -9.97 11.76 8.60
C PHE A 125 -8.50 11.75 8.12
N GLY A 126 -8.25 11.35 6.86
CA GLY A 126 -6.89 11.24 6.31
C GLY A 126 -6.12 9.97 6.71
N HIS A 127 -6.69 9.08 7.51
CA HIS A 127 -6.10 7.78 7.85
C HIS A 127 -6.19 6.81 6.67
N THR A 128 -5.20 6.87 5.77
CA THR A 128 -5.07 6.00 4.58
C THR A 128 -3.80 5.14 4.61
N THR A 129 -3.05 5.22 5.71
CA THR A 129 -1.74 4.59 5.90
C THR A 129 -1.64 3.94 7.27
N THR A 130 -0.88 2.85 7.37
CA THR A 130 -0.51 2.18 8.63
C THR A 130 0.79 2.74 9.21
N SER A 131 1.23 3.93 8.80
CA SER A 131 2.59 4.44 9.10
C SER A 131 2.89 4.54 10.61
N ILE A 132 1.89 4.86 11.43
CA ILE A 132 2.01 4.88 12.89
C ILE A 132 2.25 3.47 13.42
N ILE A 133 1.49 2.49 12.93
CA ILE A 133 1.61 1.07 13.32
C ILE A 133 2.94 0.49 12.84
N GLU A 134 3.41 0.83 11.65
CA GLU A 134 4.73 0.41 11.15
C GLU A 134 5.88 1.03 11.93
N GLY A 135 5.75 2.30 12.35
CA GLY A 135 6.68 2.96 13.26
C GLY A 135 6.76 2.21 14.58
N MET A 136 5.62 1.90 15.20
CA MET A 136 5.53 1.11 16.43
C MET A 136 6.10 -0.30 16.24
N HIS A 137 5.80 -0.97 15.13
CA HIS A 137 6.30 -2.30 14.80
C HIS A 137 7.81 -2.30 14.54
N SER A 138 8.35 -1.24 13.92
CA SER A 138 9.78 -1.04 13.72
C SER A 138 10.51 -0.82 15.04
N VAL A 139 9.96 0.01 15.94
CA VAL A 139 10.48 0.17 17.31
C VAL A 139 10.44 -1.15 18.06
N MET A 140 9.32 -1.88 17.99
CA MET A 140 9.17 -3.18 18.64
C MET A 140 10.16 -4.21 18.08
N LYS A 141 10.34 -4.31 16.76
CA LYS A 141 11.35 -5.20 16.16
C LYS A 141 12.78 -4.84 16.56
N LYS A 142 13.11 -3.55 16.63
CA LYS A 142 14.41 -3.07 17.11
C LYS A 142 14.62 -3.38 18.59
N PHE A 143 13.57 -3.26 19.40
CA PHE A 143 13.60 -3.58 20.82
C PHE A 143 13.72 -5.09 21.07
N LEU A 144 13.07 -5.89 20.24
CA LEU A 144 13.11 -7.35 20.29
C LEU A 144 14.37 -7.96 19.64
N TRP A 145 15.33 -7.17 19.14
CA TRP A 145 16.50 -7.67 18.42
C TRP A 145 17.30 -8.71 19.25
N SER A 146 17.05 -9.97 18.95
CA SER A 146 18.04 -11.02 18.77
C SER A 146 17.43 -12.09 17.88
N SER A 147 17.99 -12.30 16.68
CA SER A 147 17.65 -13.42 15.79
C SER A 147 18.17 -14.77 16.31
N SER A 148 18.52 -14.84 17.60
CA SER A 148 19.11 -15.99 18.30
C SER A 148 18.62 -16.11 19.76
N GLY A 149 17.57 -15.38 20.15
CA GLY A 149 17.09 -15.34 21.53
C GLY A 149 15.98 -16.35 21.80
N ASP A 150 16.09 -17.06 22.91
CA ASP A 150 15.08 -18.01 23.40
C ASP A 150 13.73 -17.30 23.69
N LEU A 151 12.62 -18.03 23.55
CA LEU A 151 11.25 -17.53 23.71
C LEU A 151 11.03 -16.85 25.07
N THR A 152 11.71 -17.31 26.12
CA THR A 152 11.65 -16.67 27.44
C THR A 152 12.23 -15.25 27.44
N THR A 153 13.28 -15.01 26.67
CA THR A 153 13.89 -13.67 26.52
C THR A 153 12.95 -12.71 25.79
N VAL A 154 12.28 -13.20 24.73
CA VAL A 154 11.28 -12.43 23.98
C VAL A 154 10.10 -12.07 24.88
N PHE A 155 9.60 -13.02 25.67
CA PHE A 155 8.48 -12.80 26.59
C PHE A 155 8.80 -11.79 27.69
N GLN A 156 9.98 -11.87 28.30
CA GLN A 156 10.41 -10.92 29.34
C GLN A 156 10.58 -9.50 28.79
N ARG A 157 11.12 -9.36 27.58
CA ARG A 157 11.25 -8.05 26.89
C ARG A 157 9.88 -7.47 26.55
N LEU A 158 8.96 -8.28 26.02
CA LEU A 158 7.59 -7.82 25.78
C LEU A 158 6.94 -7.31 27.07
N ARG A 159 7.12 -8.01 28.20
CA ARG A 159 6.56 -7.57 29.49
C ARG A 159 7.13 -6.24 29.98
N THR A 160 8.37 -5.90 29.64
CA THR A 160 9.01 -4.63 30.00
C THR A 160 8.65 -3.47 29.07
N PHE A 161 8.24 -3.76 27.83
CA PHE A 161 7.81 -2.73 26.87
C PHE A 161 6.42 -2.16 27.20
N TRP A 162 5.56 -2.94 27.86
CA TRP A 162 4.17 -2.57 28.17
C TRP A 162 3.94 -2.14 29.63
N CYS A 163 5.00 -1.99 30.44
CA CYS A 163 4.97 -1.32 31.74
C CYS A 163 5.38 0.14 31.58
#